data_AF-A0A832G1D3-F1
#
_entry.id   AF-A0A832G1D3-F1
#
_cell.length_a   1.000
_cell.length_b   1.000
_cell.length_c   1.000
_cell.angle_alpha   90.00
_cell.angle_beta   90.00
_cell.angle_gamma   90.00
#
_symmetry.space_group_name_H-M   'P 1'
#
loop_
_entity.id
_entity.type
_entity.pdbx_description
1 polymer ?
#
loop_
_entity_poly.entity_id
_entity_poly.type
_entity_poly.pdbx_seq_one_letter_code
_entity_poly.pdbx_strand_id
1 'polypeptide(L)' 'IIKFCKERLAAYKVPKIIEFRDELPKTLVGKILRRALREEELKKQKK' A
#
# COMPACT_ATOMS: atom_id res chain seq x y z
N ILE A 1 -12.63 -5.51 2.48
CA ILE A 1 -11.96 -4.18 2.53
C ILE A 1 -12.53 -3.19 1.52
N ILE A 2 -12.62 -3.51 0.22
CA ILE A 2 -13.15 -2.57 -0.78
C ILE A 2 -14.57 -2.10 -0.47
N LYS A 3 -15.49 -3.01 -0.11
CA LYS A 3 -16.86 -2.66 0.31
C LYS A 3 -16.86 -1.70 1.52
N PHE A 4 -16.08 -2.01 2.54
CA PHE A 4 -15.89 -1.17 3.72
C PHE A 4 -15.37 0.24 3.38
N CYS A 5 -14.42 0.34 2.44
CA CYS A 5 -13.93 1.63 1.95
C CYS A 5 -15.02 2.38 1.15
N LYS A 6 -15.80 1.69 0.31
CA LYS A 6 -16.89 2.31 -0.47
C LYS A 6 -18.03 2.87 0.38
N GLU A 7 -18.31 2.24 1.51
CA GLU A 7 -19.36 2.69 2.45
C GLU A 7 -18.94 3.90 3.28
N ARG A 8 -17.62 4.09 3.51
CA ARG A 8 -17.09 5.10 4.45
C ARG A 8 -16.25 6.21 3.81
N LEU A 9 -15.83 6.04 2.56
CA LEU A 9 -15.00 6.99 1.82
C LEU A 9 -15.71 7.44 0.55
N ALA A 10 -15.44 8.67 0.13
CA ALA A 10 -15.82 9.15 -1.19
C ALA A 10 -15.23 8.24 -2.29
N ALA A 11 -15.96 8.07 -3.41
CA ALA A 11 -15.62 7.11 -4.45
C ALA A 11 -14.17 7.22 -4.97
N TYR A 12 -13.61 8.43 -5.06
CA TYR A 12 -12.23 8.65 -5.53
C TYR A 12 -11.14 8.24 -4.52
N LYS A 13 -11.48 8.11 -3.22
CA LYS A 13 -10.55 7.67 -2.17
C LYS A 13 -10.52 6.16 -2.01
N VAL A 14 -11.41 5.44 -2.69
CA VAL A 14 -11.42 3.98 -2.64
C VAL A 14 -10.19 3.46 -3.36
N PRO A 15 -9.32 2.66 -2.69
CA PRO A 15 -8.12 2.14 -3.32
C PRO A 15 -8.49 1.19 -4.47
N LYS A 16 -7.81 1.35 -5.60
CA LYS A 16 -7.99 0.49 -6.79
C LYS A 16 -7.24 -0.84 -6.66
N ILE A 17 -6.11 -0.84 -5.96
CA ILE A 17 -5.22 -1.99 -5.78
C ILE A 17 -4.98 -2.15 -4.27
N ILE A 18 -5.09 -3.38 -3.78
CA ILE A 18 -4.83 -3.74 -2.38
C ILE A 18 -3.93 -4.97 -2.40
N GLU A 19 -2.79 -4.86 -1.73
CA GLU A 19 -1.86 -5.96 -1.54
C GLU A 19 -1.76 -6.25 -0.04
N PHE A 20 -1.94 -7.52 0.32
CA PHE A 20 -1.71 -8.00 1.68
C PHE A 20 -0.27 -8.48 1.76
N ARG A 21 0.44 -8.06 2.81
CA ARG A 21 1.81 -8.47 3.10
C ARG A 21 1.87 -8.86 4.56
N ASP A 22 2.69 -9.87 4.85
CA ASP A 22 2.92 -10.32 6.22
C ASP A 22 3.73 -9.28 7.02
N GLU A 23 4.66 -8.59 6.35
CA GLU A 23 5.47 -7.55 6.98
C GLU A 23 5.67 -6.32 6.07
N LEU A 24 5.81 -5.15 6.71
CA LEU A 24 6.15 -3.90 6.06
C LEU A 24 7.65 -3.61 6.25
N PRO A 25 8.34 -3.06 5.23
CA PRO A 25 9.73 -2.66 5.38
C PRO A 25 9.82 -1.58 6.45
N LYS A 26 10.66 -1.82 7.45
CA LYS A 26 10.88 -0.92 8.59
C LYS A 26 12.33 -0.44 8.59
N THR A 27 12.57 0.74 9.17
CA THR A 27 13.91 1.20 9.52
C THR A 27 14.46 0.34 10.66
N LEU A 28 15.77 0.44 10.91
CA LEU A 28 16.43 -0.18 12.06
C LEU A 28 15.80 0.23 13.41
N VAL A 29 15.09 1.36 13.45
CA VAL A 29 14.33 1.86 14.61
C VAL A 29 12.82 1.59 14.50
N GLY A 30 12.39 0.72 13.58
CA GLY A 30 11.00 0.24 13.48
C GLY A 30 10.02 1.13 12.70
N LYS A 31 10.46 2.25 12.10
CA LYS A 31 9.58 3.14 11.33
C LYS A 31 9.31 2.58 9.94
N ILE A 32 8.07 2.66 9.46
CA ILE A 32 7.72 2.17 8.11
C ILE A 32 8.45 2.97 7.02
N LEU A 33 9.20 2.26 6.17
CA LEU A 33 9.91 2.80 5.02
C LEU A 33 8.99 2.91 3.79
N ARG A 34 8.24 4.01 3.73
CA ARG A 34 7.35 4.30 2.57
C ARG A 34 8.10 4.38 1.24
N ARG A 35 9.37 4.79 1.24
CA ARG A 35 10.19 4.88 0.03
C ARG A 35 10.47 3.51 -0.57
N ALA A 36 10.87 2.54 0.25
CA ALA A 36 11.13 1.17 -0.20
C ALA A 36 9.86 0.54 -0.80
N LEU A 37 8.71 0.71 -0.14
CA LEU A 37 7.41 0.26 -0.68
C LEU A 37 7.12 0.82 -2.08
N ARG A 38 7.39 2.12 -2.29
CA ARG A 38 7.16 2.77 -3.59
C ARG A 38 8.14 2.26 -4.66
N GLU A 39 9.41 2.05 -4.31
CA GLU A 39 10.42 1.52 -5.23
C GLU A 39 10.10 0.08 -5.66
N GLU A 40 9.65 -0.77 -4.74
CA GLU A 40 9.22 -2.14 -5.04
C GLU A 40 8.04 -2.18 -6.02
N GLU A 41 7.03 -1.34 -5.80
CA GLU A 41 5.88 -1.26 -6.71
C GLU A 41 6.27 -0.72 -8.10
N LEU A 42 7.16 0.27 -8.16
CA LEU A 42 7.69 0.75 -9.44
C LEU A 42 8.50 -0.32 -10.19
N LYS A 43 9.24 -1.17 -9.48
CA LYS A 43 9.97 -2.30 -10.07
C LYS A 43 9.01 -3.37 -10.60
N LYS A 44 7.93 -3.68 -9.88
CA LYS A 44 6.90 -4.63 -10.33
C LYS A 44 6.22 -4.17 -11.62
N GLN A 45 5.91 -2.87 -11.76
CA GLN A 45 5.23 -2.33 -12.94
C GLN A 45 6.11 -2.24 -14.20
N LYS A 46 7.44 -2.22 -14.05
CA LYS A 46 8.39 -2.12 -15.16
C LYS A 46 8.79 -3.48 -15.74
N LYS A 47 8.39 -4.57 -15.11
CA LYS A 47 8.68 -5.95 -15.52
C LYS A 47 7.47 -6.53 -16.24
#